data_AF-A0A662FRI9-F1
#
_entry.id   AF-A0A662FRI9-F1
#
_cell.length_a   1.000
_cell.length_b   1.000
_cell.length_c   1.000
_cell.angle_alpha   90.00
_cell.angle_beta   90.00
_cell.angle_gamma   90.00
#
_symmetry.space_group_name_H-M   'P 1'
#
loop_
_entity.id
_entity.type
_entity.pdbx_description
1 polymer ?
#
loop_
_entity_poly.entity_id
_entity_poly.type
_entity_poly.pdbx_seq_one_letter_code
_entity_poly.pdbx_strand_id
1 'polypeptide(L)' 'AAASPIGLVNVLDHAKPGDRILVVSFGSGSGSDALSIIVEDGIEERRKKAPLLKYYINRKKNVDYAIYLRFRGFILR' A
#
# COMPACT_ATOMS: atom_id res chain seq x y z
N ALA A 1 9.14 0.10 5.75
CA ALA A 1 9.02 1.39 5.04
C ALA A 1 7.71 1.54 4.23
N ALA A 2 7.22 0.53 3.49
CA ALA A 2 6.09 0.72 2.55
C ALA A 2 4.67 0.59 3.15
N ALA A 3 4.50 0.27 4.43
CA ALA A 3 3.19 0.03 5.03
C ALA A 3 2.24 1.25 4.94
N SER A 4 2.69 2.42 5.42
CA SER A 4 1.89 3.65 5.36
C SER A 4 1.59 4.11 3.92
N PRO A 5 2.57 4.10 2.97
CA PRO A 5 2.28 4.39 1.57
C PRO A 5 1.24 3.45 0.94
N ILE A 6 1.33 2.13 1.16
CA ILE A 6 0.35 1.18 0.60
C ILE A 6 -1.04 1.41 1.21
N GLY A 7 -1.12 1.71 2.50
CA GLY A 7 -2.37 2.10 3.15
C GLY A 7 -2.98 3.36 2.53
N LEU A 8 -2.17 4.39 2.30
CA LEU A 8 -2.59 5.63 1.64
C LEU A 8 -3.12 5.37 0.21
N VAL A 9 -2.47 4.49 -0.57
CA VAL A 9 -2.96 4.10 -1.91
C VAL A 9 -4.37 3.52 -1.82
N ASN A 10 -4.65 2.63 -0.86
CA ASN A 10 -5.99 2.06 -0.69
C ASN A 10 -7.03 3.13 -0.32
N VAL A 11 -6.66 4.14 0.47
CA VAL A 11 -7.56 5.25 0.80
C VAL A 11 -7.84 6.08 -0.45
N LEU A 12 -6.83 6.41 -1.26
CA LEU A 12 -6.98 7.19 -2.49
C LEU A 12 -7.83 6.46 -3.56
N ASP A 13 -7.76 5.13 -3.60
CA ASP A 13 -8.63 4.29 -4.45
C ASP A 13 -10.14 4.46 -4.12
N HIS A 14 -10.48 4.93 -2.92
CA HIS A 14 -11.88 5.07 -2.45
C HIS A 14 -12.28 6.51 -2.08
N ALA A 15 -11.34 7.44 -2.03
CA ALA A 15 -11.57 8.82 -1.61
C ALA A 15 -12.50 9.61 -2.55
N LYS A 16 -13.02 10.73 -2.08
CA LYS A 16 -13.79 11.69 -2.89
C LYS A 16 -13.11 13.06 -2.86
N PRO A 17 -13.34 13.92 -3.87
CA PRO A 17 -12.90 15.30 -3.80
C PRO A 17 -13.38 15.98 -2.51
N GLY A 18 -12.49 16.75 -1.88
CA GLY A 18 -12.72 17.41 -0.60
C GLY A 18 -12.38 16.58 0.64
N ASP A 19 -12.16 15.26 0.53
CA ASP A 19 -11.76 14.44 1.68
C ASP A 19 -10.40 14.91 2.23
N ARG A 20 -10.27 14.92 3.57
CA ARG A 20 -9.00 15.17 4.25
C ARG A 20 -8.46 13.88 4.85
N ILE A 21 -7.24 13.53 4.49
CA ILE A 21 -6.56 12.29 4.88
C ILE A 21 -5.36 12.64 5.76
N LEU A 22 -5.28 12.04 6.95
CA LEU A 22 -4.08 12.04 7.79
C LEU A 22 -3.39 10.68 7.66
N VAL A 23 -2.11 10.68 7.28
CA VAL A 23 -1.26 9.48 7.30
C VAL A 23 -0.08 9.71 8.24
N VAL A 24 0.19 8.74 9.10
CA VAL A 24 1.29 8.77 10.07
C VAL A 24 2.14 7.51 9.89
N SER A 25 3.45 7.67 9.73
CA SER A 25 4.42 6.58 9.57
C SER A 25 5.07 6.22 10.90
N PHE A 26 5.74 5.07 10.94
CA PHE A 26 6.60 4.71 12.07
C PHE A 26 7.86 3.99 11.58
N GLY A 27 9.01 4.40 12.10
CA GLY A 27 10.31 3.76 11.93
C GLY A 27 10.94 3.39 13.27
N SER A 28 11.38 2.14 13.41
CA SER A 28 12.09 1.65 14.59
C SER A 28 13.45 2.34 14.77
N GLY A 29 13.88 2.56 16.02
CA GLY A 29 15.04 3.37 16.38
C GLY A 29 14.54 4.63 17.09
N SER A 30 13.97 5.55 16.31
CA SER A 30 12.66 6.19 16.57
C SER A 30 12.40 7.24 15.50
N GLY A 31 11.17 7.33 15.01
CA GLY A 31 10.79 8.34 14.02
C GLY A 31 9.38 8.14 13.52
N SER A 32 8.73 9.24 13.20
CA SER A 32 7.37 9.28 12.66
C SER A 32 7.23 10.51 11.78
N ASP A 33 6.65 10.31 10.60
CA ASP A 33 6.28 11.39 9.69
C ASP A 33 4.77 11.48 9.60
N ALA A 34 4.22 12.69 9.66
CA ALA A 34 2.79 12.93 9.53
C ALA A 34 2.52 13.82 8.31
N LEU A 35 1.57 13.41 7.47
CA LEU A 35 1.15 14.18 6.30
C LEU A 35 -0.37 14.38 6.34
N SER A 36 -0.82 15.62 6.13
CA SER A 36 -2.24 15.96 5.90
C SER A 36 -2.45 16.25 4.43
N ILE A 37 -3.31 15.48 3.78
CA ILE A 37 -3.58 15.56 2.34
C ILE A 37 -5.05 15.95 2.16
N ILE A 38 -5.31 16.89 1.25
CA ILE A 38 -6.66 17.22 0.79
C ILE A 38 -6.80 16.64 -0.61
N VAL A 39 -7.88 15.87 -0.83
CA VAL A 39 -8.15 15.23 -2.11
C VAL A 39 -8.80 16.24 -3.04
N GLU A 40 -8.26 16.39 -4.25
CA GLU A 40 -8.78 17.29 -5.28
C GLU A 40 -9.61 16.54 -6.34
N ASP A 41 -10.36 17.30 -7.14
CA ASP A 41 -11.28 16.79 -8.17
C ASP A 41 -10.61 15.84 -9.17
N GLY A 42 -9.32 16.06 -9.46
CA GLY A 42 -8.53 15.22 -10.37
C GLY A 42 -8.43 13.75 -9.95
N ILE A 43 -8.81 13.39 -8.71
CA ILE A 43 -8.81 12.00 -8.23
C ILE A 43 -9.74 11.10 -9.07
N GLU A 44 -10.89 11.60 -9.51
CA GLU A 44 -11.89 10.80 -10.21
C GLU A 44 -11.40 10.34 -11.60
N GLU A 45 -10.74 11.24 -12.32
CA GLU A 45 -10.13 10.93 -13.62
C GLU A 45 -8.87 10.06 -13.45
N ARG A 46 -8.00 10.41 -12.48
CA ARG A 46 -6.71 9.72 -12.29
C ARG A 46 -6.86 8.30 -11.78
N ARG A 47 -7.86 8.01 -10.93
CA ARG A 47 -8.10 6.66 -10.39
C ARG A 47 -8.26 5.60 -11.48
N LYS A 48 -8.82 5.97 -12.64
CA LYS A 48 -9.09 5.05 -13.75
C LYS A 48 -7.85 4.77 -14.61
N LYS A 49 -6.72 5.47 -14.38
CA LYS A 49 -5.50 5.35 -15.19
C LYS A 49 -4.60 4.17 -14.78
N ALA A 50 -4.95 3.44 -13.72
CA ALA A 50 -4.23 2.25 -13.28
C ALA A 50 -5.19 1.25 -12.61
N PRO A 51 -4.83 -0.06 -12.54
CA PRO A 51 -5.56 -1.01 -11.70
C PRO A 51 -5.53 -0.59 -10.23
N LEU A 52 -6.67 -0.76 -9.53
CA LEU A 52 -6.78 -0.50 -8.09
C LEU A 52 -5.90 -1.47 -7.27
N LEU A 53 -5.54 -1.09 -6.06
CA LEU A 53 -4.74 -1.91 -5.14
C LEU A 53 -5.34 -3.32 -4.95
N LYS A 54 -6.67 -3.41 -4.88
CA LYS A 54 -7.41 -4.69 -4.74
C LYS A 54 -7.09 -5.68 -5.87
N TYR A 55 -6.85 -5.20 -7.09
CA TYR A 55 -6.43 -6.05 -8.21
C TYR A 55 -5.09 -6.73 -7.91
N TYR A 56 -4.09 -5.96 -7.43
CA TYR A 56 -2.77 -6.49 -7.12
C TYR A 56 -2.79 -7.47 -5.93
N ILE A 57 -3.58 -7.18 -4.89
CA ILE A 57 -3.76 -8.08 -3.73
C ILE A 57 -4.36 -9.42 -4.17
N ASN A 58 -5.33 -9.38 -5.08
CA ASN A 58 -6.01 -10.57 -5.58
C ASN A 58 -5.19 -11.35 -6.60
N ARG A 59 -4.25 -10.69 -7.29
CA ARG A 59 -3.29 -11.34 -8.21
C ARG A 59 -2.18 -12.06 -7.43
N LYS A 60 -2.56 -13.07 -6.66
CA LYS A 60 -1.65 -13.89 -5.84
C LYS A 60 -1.65 -15.35 -6.27
N LYS A 61 -0.55 -16.03 -5.99
CA LYS A 61 -0.44 -17.49 -6.04
C LYS A 61 -0.07 -17.99 -4.65
N ASN A 62 -0.89 -18.87 -4.09
CA ASN A 62 -0.56 -19.50 -2.81
C ASN A 62 0.61 -20.48 -3.03
N VAL A 63 1.49 -20.53 -2.04
CA VAL A 63 2.63 -21.45 -2.00
C VAL A 63 2.67 -22.11 -0.63
N ASP A 64 3.16 -23.35 -0.58
CA ASP A 64 3.43 -24.01 0.70
C ASP A 64 4.67 -23.41 1.38
N TYR A 65 4.89 -23.84 2.62
CA TYR A 65 5.99 -23.35 3.44
C TYR A 65 7.36 -23.74 2.87
N ALA A 66 7.51 -24.93 2.29
CA ALA A 66 8.79 -25.37 1.72
C ALA A 66 9.17 -24.52 0.50
N ILE A 67 8.21 -24.20 -0.38
CA ILE A 67 8.40 -23.28 -1.50
C ILE A 67 8.76 -21.88 -0.99
N TYR A 68 8.07 -21.38 0.05
CA TYR A 68 8.41 -20.11 0.69
C TYR A 68 9.86 -20.10 1.19
N LEU A 69 10.29 -21.12 1.95
CA LEU A 69 11.66 -21.22 2.47
C LEU A 69 12.70 -21.23 1.33
N ARG A 70 12.41 -21.96 0.24
CA ARG A 70 13.26 -21.99 -0.95
C ARG A 70 13.37 -20.61 -1.59
N PHE A 71 12.24 -19.91 -1.81
CA PHE A 71 12.24 -18.56 -2.41
C PHE A 71 12.90 -17.51 -1.53
N ARG A 72 12.86 -17.66 -0.20
CA ARG A 72 13.51 -16.77 0.76
C ARG A 72 14.98 -17.11 1.02
N GLY A 73 15.49 -18.22 0.49
CA GLY A 73 16.87 -18.66 0.71
C GLY A 73 17.14 -19.15 2.14
N PHE A 74 16.12 -19.66 2.83
CA PHE A 74 16.25 -20.16 4.21
C PHE A 74 16.62 -21.64 4.30
N ILE A 75 16.71 -22.34 3.16
CA ILE A 75 17.19 -23.72 3.12
C ILE A 75 18.72 -23.68 3.08
N LEU A 76 19.35 -24.03 4.19
CA LEU A 76 20.80 -24.25 4.24
C LEU A 76 21.13 -25.48 3.39
N ARG A 77 22.15 -25.37 2.54
CA ARG A 77 22.66 -26.48 1.73
C ARG A 77 23.63 -27.33 2.52
#